data_AF-A0A3A4ATG2-F1
#
_entry.id   AF-A0A3A4ATG2-F1
#
_cell.length_a   1.000
_cell.length_b   1.000
_cell.length_c   1.000
_cell.angle_alpha   90.00
_cell.angle_beta   90.00
_cell.angle_gamma   90.00
#
_symmetry.space_group_name_H-M   'P 1'
#
loop_
_entity.id
_entity.type
_entity.pdbx_description
1 polymer ?
#
loop_
_entity_poly.entity_id
_entity_poly.type
_entity_poly.pdbx_seq_one_letter_code
_entity_poly.pdbx_strand_id
1 'polypeptide(L)'
;MYANSDHYRVVVMSDMTDIESARRAAGASLQYFWEATEYGTLDDLEDEDEDEVRDACAAIQEAVPDDPTSAVCLTVLALGKLRAHLNEVSDGGEDHFESQYDPPAGLDEDDELGQELAGEVVEAARHALGLQPDDNLAAFSLACALHWLGEDESAAAAYREALRIDPHDDIARARVEELEDVVLPDPPARITTRHPYGFHLLEMTRLVGHSGGAKGQVWLLNDASAVRSAAEDYLAEWLDGRGQGLDEDFGVWTHVPGGQSGGTELAEVLRQDPAGGPALDWSRVFLPSLAHGRLPAGHPVRWLGRLHFFGRTEHDD
;
A
#
# COMPACT_ATOMS: atom_id res chain seq x y z
N MET A 1 24.25 34.23 31.39
CA MET A 1 23.39 33.40 32.27
C MET A 1 22.31 32.85 31.36
N TYR A 2 22.32 31.53 31.17
CA TYR A 2 21.62 30.80 30.12
C TYR A 2 20.10 30.83 30.32
N ALA A 3 19.35 31.12 29.27
CA ALA A 3 17.89 31.02 29.25
C ALA A 3 17.46 29.92 28.27
N ASN A 4 16.86 28.87 28.83
CA ASN A 4 15.86 27.96 28.27
C ASN A 4 15.91 27.62 26.78
N SER A 5 16.52 26.47 26.46
CA SER A 5 16.34 25.76 25.18
C SER A 5 15.45 24.51 25.31
N ASP A 6 14.93 24.20 26.50
CA ASP A 6 14.32 22.89 26.79
C ASP A 6 12.78 22.88 26.80
N HIS A 7 12.11 24.03 26.72
CA HIS A 7 10.63 24.08 26.70
C HIS A 7 10.02 23.94 25.29
N TYR A 8 10.73 24.36 24.24
CA TYR A 8 10.26 24.18 22.86
C TYR A 8 10.40 22.73 22.38
N ARG A 9 11.32 21.96 22.95
CA ARG A 9 11.56 20.56 22.55
C ARG A 9 10.52 19.58 23.08
N VAL A 10 9.94 19.85 24.24
CA VAL A 10 9.00 18.91 24.89
C VAL A 10 7.58 19.05 24.34
N VAL A 11 7.12 20.26 24.00
CA VAL A 11 5.79 20.48 23.40
C VAL A 11 5.74 19.94 21.97
N VAL A 12 6.75 20.24 21.14
CA VAL A 12 6.82 19.75 19.75
C VAL A 12 6.94 18.22 19.67
N MET A 13 7.65 17.58 20.61
CA MET A 13 7.74 16.11 20.65
C MET A 13 6.43 15.44 21.09
N SER A 14 5.63 16.11 21.92
CA SER A 14 4.28 15.64 22.31
C SER A 14 3.34 15.68 21.10
N ASP A 15 3.29 16.82 20.40
CA ASP A 15 2.42 17.00 19.22
C ASP A 15 2.82 16.08 18.05
N MET A 16 4.13 15.83 17.85
CA MET A 16 4.61 14.90 16.81
C MET A 16 4.35 13.42 17.12
N THR A 17 4.26 13.06 18.41
CA THR A 17 3.93 11.68 18.80
C THR A 17 2.42 11.45 18.66
N ASP A 18 1.62 12.50 18.91
CA ASP A 18 0.18 12.50 18.73
C ASP A 18 -0.20 12.36 17.25
N ILE A 19 0.44 13.14 16.36
CA ILE A 19 0.18 13.04 14.91
C ILE A 19 0.60 11.69 14.30
N GLU A 20 1.73 11.11 14.71
CA GLU A 20 2.13 9.76 14.26
C GLU A 20 1.18 8.67 14.77
N SER A 21 0.57 8.88 15.93
CA SER A 21 -0.44 7.97 16.46
C SER A 21 -1.75 8.10 15.68
N ALA A 22 -2.17 9.33 15.37
CA ALA A 22 -3.35 9.60 14.55
C ALA A 22 -3.20 9.03 13.13
N ARG A 23 -2.06 9.25 12.47
CA ARG A 23 -1.77 8.65 11.15
C ARG A 23 -1.83 7.13 11.21
N ARG A 24 -1.22 6.51 12.24
CA ARG A 24 -1.28 5.05 12.42
C ARG A 24 -2.72 4.54 12.58
N ALA A 25 -3.54 5.25 13.34
CA ALA A 25 -4.96 4.91 13.52
C ALA A 25 -5.71 5.00 12.18
N ALA A 26 -5.54 6.10 11.44
CA ALA A 26 -6.15 6.27 10.13
C ALA A 26 -5.78 5.14 9.16
N GLY A 27 -4.49 4.78 9.09
CA GLY A 27 -4.04 3.68 8.23
C GLY A 27 -4.57 2.30 8.64
N ALA A 28 -4.74 2.05 9.95
CA ALA A 28 -5.27 0.79 10.45
C ALA A 28 -6.78 0.64 10.19
N SER A 29 -7.59 1.68 10.46
CA SER A 29 -9.02 1.68 10.12
C SER A 29 -9.21 1.59 8.61
N LEU A 30 -8.35 2.27 7.82
CA LEU A 30 -8.40 2.20 6.36
C LEU A 30 -8.07 0.80 5.83
N GLN A 31 -7.09 0.11 6.42
CA GLN A 31 -6.79 -1.28 6.06
C GLN A 31 -8.02 -2.16 6.26
N TYR A 32 -8.65 -2.08 7.43
CA TYR A 32 -9.84 -2.85 7.75
C TYR A 32 -10.98 -2.57 6.77
N PHE A 33 -11.24 -1.28 6.49
CA PHE A 33 -12.23 -0.86 5.50
C PHE A 33 -11.92 -1.43 4.10
N TRP A 34 -10.66 -1.34 3.66
CA TRP A 34 -10.25 -1.85 2.35
C TRP A 34 -10.42 -3.36 2.24
N GLU A 35 -10.04 -4.12 3.26
CA GLU A 35 -10.24 -5.57 3.31
C GLU A 35 -11.73 -5.93 3.25
N ALA A 36 -12.60 -5.18 3.94
CA ALA A 36 -14.05 -5.38 3.88
C ALA A 36 -14.62 -5.17 2.46
N THR A 37 -14.03 -4.25 1.67
CA THR A 37 -14.46 -3.96 0.30
C THR A 37 -14.04 -5.00 -0.74
N GLU A 38 -13.23 -6.00 -0.37
CA GLU A 38 -12.76 -7.01 -1.34
C GLU A 38 -13.89 -7.90 -1.85
N TYR A 39 -14.80 -8.27 -0.96
CA TYR A 39 -15.99 -9.07 -1.30
C TYR A 39 -17.29 -8.40 -0.84
N GLY A 40 -17.19 -7.28 -0.12
CA GLY A 40 -18.33 -6.52 0.39
C GLY A 40 -18.93 -5.60 -0.65
N THR A 41 -20.24 -5.43 -0.57
CA THR A 41 -21.03 -4.42 -1.28
C THR A 41 -21.15 -3.15 -0.44
N LEU A 42 -21.66 -2.04 -0.98
CA LEU A 42 -21.87 -0.83 -0.17
C LEU A 42 -22.85 -1.08 0.98
N ASP A 43 -23.85 -1.94 0.75
CA ASP A 43 -24.82 -2.35 1.77
C ASP A 43 -24.20 -3.20 2.90
N ASP A 44 -23.05 -3.83 2.66
CA ASP A 44 -22.32 -4.62 3.66
C ASP A 44 -21.37 -3.77 4.52
N LEU A 45 -21.02 -2.56 4.08
CA LEU A 45 -20.10 -1.68 4.79
C LEU A 45 -20.83 -0.99 5.96
N GLU A 46 -20.22 -1.02 7.14
CA GLU A 46 -20.74 -0.30 8.30
C GLU A 46 -20.36 1.19 8.18
N ASP A 47 -21.34 2.09 8.35
CA ASP A 47 -21.09 3.54 8.37
C ASP A 47 -19.98 3.91 9.40
N GLU A 48 -19.90 3.15 10.50
CA GLU A 48 -18.88 3.33 11.55
C GLU A 48 -17.46 3.14 11.02
N ASP A 49 -17.22 2.23 10.06
CA ASP A 49 -15.88 1.98 9.50
C ASP A 49 -15.40 3.15 8.63
N GLU A 50 -16.30 3.71 7.81
CA GLU A 50 -16.02 4.90 6.98
C GLU A 50 -15.78 6.14 7.86
N ASP A 51 -16.61 6.31 8.89
CA ASP A 51 -16.52 7.43 9.84
C ASP A 51 -15.22 7.36 10.65
N GLU A 52 -14.77 6.18 11.09
CA GLU A 52 -13.48 6.03 11.79
C GLU A 52 -12.29 6.52 10.95
N VAL A 53 -12.26 6.17 9.67
CA VAL A 53 -11.19 6.63 8.75
C VAL A 53 -11.26 8.14 8.58
N ARG A 54 -12.45 8.71 8.39
CA ARG A 54 -12.64 10.15 8.21
C ARG A 54 -12.31 10.95 9.46
N ASP A 55 -12.74 10.50 10.63
CA ASP A 55 -12.45 11.16 11.90
C ASP A 55 -10.95 11.16 12.19
N ALA A 56 -10.27 10.04 11.93
CA ALA A 56 -8.82 9.97 12.05
C ALA A 56 -8.11 10.90 11.07
N CYS A 57 -8.57 10.97 9.81
CA CYS A 57 -8.04 11.91 8.82
C CYS A 57 -8.31 13.37 9.19
N ALA A 58 -9.49 13.69 9.70
CA ALA A 58 -9.85 15.03 10.15
C ALA A 58 -8.98 15.47 11.34
N ALA A 59 -8.70 14.59 12.29
CA ALA A 59 -7.79 14.86 13.40
C ALA A 59 -6.35 15.14 12.89
N ILE A 60 -5.89 14.42 11.88
CA ILE A 60 -4.60 14.69 11.23
C ILE A 60 -4.61 16.07 10.57
N GLN A 61 -5.67 16.41 9.83
CA GLN A 61 -5.81 17.69 9.12
C GLN A 61 -5.98 18.89 10.05
N GLU A 62 -6.56 18.71 11.23
CA GLU A 62 -6.62 19.76 12.25
C GLU A 62 -5.21 20.16 12.72
N ALA A 63 -4.33 19.17 12.91
CA ALA A 63 -2.95 19.39 13.32
C ALA A 63 -2.03 19.79 12.15
N VAL A 64 -2.24 19.20 10.97
CA VAL A 64 -1.44 19.37 9.76
C VAL A 64 -2.38 19.45 8.55
N PRO A 65 -2.87 20.65 8.18
CA PRO A 65 -3.89 20.81 7.14
C PRO A 65 -3.52 20.24 5.77
N ASP A 66 -2.25 20.32 5.39
CA ASP A 66 -1.72 19.86 4.11
C ASP A 66 -0.98 18.52 4.26
N ASP A 67 -1.52 17.59 5.06
CA ASP A 67 -0.90 16.31 5.35
C ASP A 67 -1.13 15.28 4.21
N PRO A 68 -0.06 14.81 3.52
CA PRO A 68 -0.22 13.89 2.41
C PRO A 68 -0.72 12.51 2.83
N THR A 69 -0.47 12.06 4.06
CA THR A 69 -1.00 10.78 4.56
C THR A 69 -2.52 10.82 4.64
N SER A 70 -3.09 11.86 5.26
CA SER A 70 -4.56 12.01 5.32
C SER A 70 -5.18 12.07 3.92
N ALA A 71 -4.55 12.79 2.97
CA ALA A 71 -5.07 12.92 1.62
C ALA A 71 -5.03 11.59 0.83
N VAL A 72 -3.95 10.82 0.96
CA VAL A 72 -3.85 9.48 0.36
C VAL A 72 -4.83 8.52 1.03
N CYS A 73 -5.00 8.55 2.35
CA CYS A 73 -5.99 7.73 3.04
C CYS A 73 -7.42 8.01 2.55
N LEU A 74 -7.80 9.28 2.40
CA LEU A 74 -9.11 9.66 1.85
C LEU A 74 -9.27 9.24 0.39
N THR A 75 -8.19 9.24 -0.40
CA THR A 75 -8.20 8.73 -1.78
C THR A 75 -8.49 7.23 -1.81
N VAL A 76 -7.83 6.46 -0.95
CA VAL A 76 -8.02 5.00 -0.88
C VAL A 76 -9.39 4.65 -0.28
N LEU A 77 -9.90 5.44 0.67
CA LEU A 77 -11.26 5.30 1.20
C LEU A 77 -12.29 5.47 0.08
N ALA A 78 -12.19 6.55 -0.70
CA ALA A 78 -13.07 6.78 -1.85
C ALA A 78 -12.94 5.64 -2.88
N LEU A 79 -11.72 5.16 -3.13
CA LEU A 79 -11.47 4.04 -4.05
C LEU A 79 -12.13 2.75 -3.54
N GLY A 80 -12.06 2.47 -2.24
CA GLY A 80 -12.70 1.32 -1.61
C GLY A 80 -14.22 1.35 -1.73
N LYS A 81 -14.84 2.53 -1.57
CA LYS A 81 -16.29 2.71 -1.83
C LYS A 81 -16.66 2.42 -3.28
N LEU A 82 -15.88 2.93 -4.24
CA LEU A 82 -16.07 2.62 -5.66
C LEU A 82 -15.91 1.10 -5.90
N ARG A 83 -14.94 0.46 -5.26
CA ARG A 83 -14.73 -1.00 -5.34
C ARG A 83 -15.92 -1.78 -4.82
N ALA A 84 -16.45 -1.42 -3.66
CA ALA A 84 -17.64 -2.06 -3.08
C ALA A 84 -18.89 -1.89 -3.96
N HIS A 85 -19.08 -0.72 -4.56
CA HIS A 85 -20.15 -0.50 -5.55
C HIS A 85 -20.03 -1.44 -6.75
N LEU A 86 -18.82 -1.58 -7.29
CA LEU A 86 -18.57 -2.43 -8.46
C LEU A 86 -18.80 -3.92 -8.15
N ASN A 87 -18.59 -4.36 -6.91
CA ASN A 87 -18.91 -5.72 -6.49
C ASN A 87 -20.41 -6.04 -6.61
N GLU A 88 -21.30 -5.06 -6.37
CA GLU A 88 -22.75 -5.21 -6.55
C GLU A 88 -23.12 -5.45 -8.02
N VAL A 89 -22.44 -4.74 -8.92
CA VAL A 89 -22.73 -4.75 -10.35
C VAL A 89 -22.15 -6.00 -11.04
N SER A 90 -21.08 -6.58 -10.49
CA SER A 90 -20.30 -7.65 -11.15
C SER A 90 -20.68 -9.12 -10.79
N ASP A 91 -21.75 -9.38 -10.02
CA ASP A 91 -22.12 -10.74 -9.54
C ASP A 91 -20.94 -11.46 -8.81
N GLY A 92 -20.02 -10.70 -8.21
CA GLY A 92 -18.90 -11.21 -7.42
C GLY A 92 -17.73 -11.80 -8.22
N GLY A 93 -17.31 -11.15 -9.32
CA GLY A 93 -16.10 -11.48 -10.09
C GLY A 93 -14.76 -11.25 -9.36
N GLU A 94 -13.64 -11.39 -10.10
CA GLU A 94 -12.29 -11.06 -9.61
C GLU A 94 -12.17 -9.56 -9.26
N ASP A 95 -11.28 -9.19 -8.32
CA ASP A 95 -11.03 -7.80 -7.92
C ASP A 95 -10.65 -6.93 -9.12
N HIS A 96 -11.53 -5.98 -9.46
CA HIS A 96 -11.41 -5.16 -10.65
C HIS A 96 -10.21 -4.19 -10.65
N PHE A 97 -9.64 -3.89 -9.47
CA PHE A 97 -8.53 -2.93 -9.35
C PHE A 97 -7.17 -3.59 -9.38
N GLU A 98 -7.07 -4.83 -8.90
CA GLU A 98 -5.82 -5.57 -8.79
C GLU A 98 -5.71 -6.71 -9.84
N SER A 99 -6.70 -6.90 -10.72
CA SER A 99 -6.62 -7.86 -11.83
C SER A 99 -5.83 -7.30 -13.02
N GLN A 100 -4.78 -8.02 -13.44
CA GLN A 100 -4.00 -7.66 -14.63
C GLN A 100 -4.77 -7.95 -15.94
N TYR A 101 -5.60 -8.99 -15.96
CA TYR A 101 -6.13 -9.57 -17.19
C TYR A 101 -7.56 -9.16 -17.52
N ASP A 102 -8.29 -8.63 -16.54
CA ASP A 102 -9.66 -8.16 -16.74
C ASP A 102 -9.74 -6.64 -16.53
N PRO A 103 -9.75 -5.85 -17.61
CA PRO A 103 -9.91 -4.41 -17.52
C PRO A 103 -11.28 -3.99 -17.01
N PRO A 104 -11.33 -2.88 -16.26
CA PRO A 104 -12.59 -2.33 -15.81
C PRO A 104 -13.47 -2.01 -17.03
N ALA A 105 -14.61 -2.68 -17.14
CA ALA A 105 -15.62 -2.36 -18.14
C ALA A 105 -16.29 -1.06 -17.69
N GLY A 106 -15.85 0.10 -18.22
CA GLY A 106 -16.29 1.43 -17.80
C GLY A 106 -17.76 1.54 -17.38
N LEU A 107 -18.06 2.41 -16.43
CA LEU A 107 -19.37 2.55 -15.79
C LEU A 107 -20.45 2.83 -16.83
N ASP A 108 -21.61 2.19 -16.65
CA ASP A 108 -22.78 2.44 -17.49
C ASP A 108 -23.22 3.91 -17.36
N GLU A 109 -23.73 4.48 -18.46
CA GLU A 109 -24.16 5.90 -18.48
C GLU A 109 -25.27 6.21 -17.46
N ASP A 110 -26.08 5.21 -17.07
CA ASP A 110 -27.15 5.31 -16.09
C ASP A 110 -26.74 4.91 -14.66
N ASP A 111 -25.48 4.53 -14.43
CA ASP A 111 -24.93 4.30 -13.10
C ASP A 111 -24.52 5.63 -12.43
N GLU A 112 -25.54 6.39 -12.00
CA GLU A 112 -25.34 7.71 -11.37
C GLU A 112 -24.47 7.63 -10.11
N LEU A 113 -24.63 6.58 -9.30
CA LEU A 113 -23.87 6.39 -8.06
C LEU A 113 -22.40 6.04 -8.35
N GLY A 114 -22.15 5.11 -9.27
CA GLY A 114 -20.79 4.76 -9.68
C GLY A 114 -20.04 5.97 -10.23
N GLN A 115 -20.70 6.81 -11.04
CA GLN A 115 -20.12 8.05 -11.58
C GLN A 115 -19.80 9.07 -10.48
N GLU A 116 -20.68 9.21 -9.47
CA GLU A 116 -20.43 10.06 -8.30
C GLU A 116 -19.21 9.57 -7.51
N LEU A 117 -19.15 8.27 -7.20
CA LEU A 117 -18.05 7.66 -6.46
C LEU A 117 -16.72 7.77 -7.22
N ALA A 118 -16.70 7.51 -8.53
CA ALA A 118 -15.51 7.71 -9.35
C ALA A 118 -15.08 9.20 -9.38
N GLY A 119 -16.04 10.12 -9.40
CA GLY A 119 -15.78 11.55 -9.24
C GLY A 119 -15.15 11.91 -7.89
N GLU A 120 -15.62 11.32 -6.79
CA GLU A 120 -15.00 11.47 -5.45
C GLU A 120 -13.54 11.02 -5.46
N VAL A 121 -13.23 9.88 -6.09
CA VAL A 121 -11.85 9.38 -6.23
C VAL A 121 -10.99 10.36 -7.02
N VAL A 122 -11.49 10.89 -8.15
CA VAL A 122 -10.75 11.86 -8.98
C VAL A 122 -10.37 13.09 -8.17
N GLU A 123 -11.32 13.67 -7.43
CA GLU A 123 -11.07 14.88 -6.65
C GLU A 123 -10.12 14.62 -5.48
N ALA A 124 -10.31 13.52 -4.74
CA ALA A 124 -9.43 13.14 -3.63
C ALA A 124 -7.99 12.85 -4.12
N ALA A 125 -7.85 12.08 -5.20
CA ALA A 125 -6.55 11.73 -5.77
C ALA A 125 -5.81 12.96 -6.32
N ARG A 126 -6.52 13.88 -6.99
CA ARG A 126 -5.94 15.15 -7.44
C ARG A 126 -5.47 16.01 -6.28
N HIS A 127 -6.22 16.04 -5.18
CA HIS A 127 -5.80 16.73 -3.97
C HIS A 127 -4.54 16.11 -3.38
N ALA A 128 -4.50 14.77 -3.23
CA ALA A 128 -3.33 14.04 -2.75
C ALA A 128 -2.09 14.29 -3.62
N LEU A 129 -2.22 14.24 -4.96
CA LEU A 129 -1.14 14.55 -5.90
C LEU A 129 -0.72 16.03 -5.86
N GLY A 130 -1.61 16.93 -5.49
CA GLY A 130 -1.29 18.33 -5.24
C GLY A 130 -0.38 18.53 -4.03
N LEU A 131 -0.53 17.69 -3.00
CA LEU A 131 0.31 17.69 -1.80
C LEU A 131 1.59 16.89 -2.00
N GLN A 132 1.51 15.74 -2.68
CA GLN A 132 2.60 14.81 -2.93
C GLN A 132 2.58 14.31 -4.39
N PRO A 133 3.26 15.00 -5.32
CA PRO A 133 3.21 14.67 -6.75
C PRO A 133 3.82 13.32 -7.15
N ASP A 134 4.74 12.79 -6.34
CA ASP A 134 5.40 11.49 -6.58
C ASP A 134 4.71 10.34 -5.82
N ASP A 135 3.40 10.44 -5.55
CA ASP A 135 2.61 9.37 -4.95
C ASP A 135 2.00 8.46 -6.03
N ASN A 136 2.53 7.25 -6.16
CA ASN A 136 2.08 6.31 -7.19
C ASN A 136 0.72 5.69 -6.87
N LEU A 137 0.34 5.60 -5.60
CA LEU A 137 -0.97 5.09 -5.21
C LEU A 137 -2.05 6.08 -5.61
N ALA A 138 -1.89 7.36 -5.28
CA ALA A 138 -2.83 8.41 -5.72
C ALA A 138 -2.90 8.54 -7.25
N ALA A 139 -1.76 8.45 -7.95
CA ALA A 139 -1.74 8.45 -9.41
C ALA A 139 -2.48 7.23 -10.01
N PHE A 140 -2.30 6.05 -9.41
CA PHE A 140 -3.00 4.84 -9.82
C PHE A 140 -4.50 4.92 -9.53
N SER A 141 -4.91 5.37 -8.34
CA SER A 141 -6.33 5.59 -7.99
C SER A 141 -7.01 6.57 -8.95
N LEU A 142 -6.33 7.68 -9.28
CA LEU A 142 -6.81 8.63 -10.29
C LEU A 142 -7.01 7.95 -11.65
N ALA A 143 -6.04 7.14 -12.07
CA ALA A 143 -6.10 6.44 -13.35
C ALA A 143 -7.25 5.45 -13.40
N CYS A 144 -7.46 4.65 -12.35
CA CYS A 144 -8.58 3.72 -12.25
C CYS A 144 -9.92 4.45 -12.34
N ALA A 145 -10.12 5.53 -11.58
CA ALA A 145 -11.37 6.28 -11.61
C ALA A 145 -11.64 6.91 -12.98
N LEU A 146 -10.62 7.48 -13.63
CA LEU A 146 -10.76 8.03 -14.98
C LEU A 146 -11.08 6.96 -16.01
N HIS A 147 -10.50 5.77 -15.88
CA HIS A 147 -10.78 4.64 -16.76
C HIS A 147 -12.24 4.19 -16.60
N TRP A 148 -12.73 4.08 -15.36
CA TRP A 148 -14.13 3.77 -15.09
C TRP A 148 -15.10 4.83 -15.63
N LEU A 149 -14.69 6.10 -15.66
CA LEU A 149 -15.47 7.18 -16.27
C LEU A 149 -15.39 7.20 -17.82
N GLY A 150 -14.65 6.28 -18.44
CA GLY A 150 -14.43 6.25 -19.89
C GLY A 150 -13.52 7.36 -20.42
N GLU A 151 -12.75 8.02 -19.55
CA GLU A 151 -11.77 9.03 -19.92
C GLU A 151 -10.41 8.40 -20.27
N ASP A 152 -10.37 7.51 -21.25
CA ASP A 152 -9.22 6.65 -21.60
C ASP A 152 -7.90 7.42 -21.79
N GLU A 153 -7.92 8.56 -22.48
CA GLU A 153 -6.73 9.38 -22.70
C GLU A 153 -6.16 9.93 -21.38
N SER A 154 -7.05 10.39 -20.48
CA SER A 154 -6.69 10.89 -19.16
C SER A 154 -6.20 9.75 -18.26
N ALA A 155 -6.86 8.60 -18.31
CA ALA A 155 -6.51 7.40 -17.56
C ALA A 155 -5.12 6.89 -17.95
N ALA A 156 -4.83 6.73 -19.25
CA ALA A 156 -3.52 6.31 -19.74
C ALA A 156 -2.41 7.28 -19.32
N ALA A 157 -2.69 8.58 -19.28
CA ALA A 157 -1.73 9.57 -18.78
C ALA A 157 -1.46 9.39 -17.27
N ALA A 158 -2.48 9.14 -16.46
CA ALA A 158 -2.33 8.91 -15.02
C ALA A 158 -1.63 7.57 -14.71
N TYR A 159 -1.96 6.48 -15.41
CA TYR A 159 -1.24 5.20 -15.27
C TYR A 159 0.23 5.33 -15.64
N ARG A 160 0.56 6.12 -16.67
CA ARG A 160 1.97 6.42 -16.98
C ARG A 160 2.68 7.17 -15.86
N GLU A 161 1.98 8.03 -15.13
CA GLU A 161 2.58 8.72 -13.99
C GLU A 161 2.85 7.75 -12.83
N ALA A 162 1.91 6.84 -12.54
CA ALA A 162 2.13 5.75 -11.61
C ALA A 162 3.36 4.90 -12.01
N LEU A 163 3.46 4.50 -13.28
CA LEU A 163 4.62 3.76 -13.84
C LEU A 163 5.93 4.55 -13.83
N ARG A 164 5.87 5.87 -14.00
CA ARG A 164 7.05 6.73 -13.91
C ARG A 164 7.65 6.68 -12.50
N ILE A 165 6.80 6.55 -11.49
CA ILE A 165 7.17 6.47 -10.08
C ILE A 165 7.58 5.04 -9.73
N ASP A 166 6.75 4.04 -10.05
CA ASP A 166 7.06 2.62 -9.91
C ASP A 166 6.99 1.88 -11.27
N PRO A 167 8.13 1.75 -11.97
CA PRO A 167 8.21 1.03 -13.24
C PRO A 167 7.86 -0.46 -13.16
N HIS A 168 7.80 -1.04 -11.96
CA HIS A 168 7.53 -2.45 -11.75
C HIS A 168 6.06 -2.76 -11.46
N ASP A 169 5.18 -1.75 -11.55
CA ASP A 169 3.73 -1.93 -11.48
C ASP A 169 3.22 -2.57 -12.77
N ASP A 170 3.05 -3.89 -12.74
CA ASP A 170 2.63 -4.70 -13.88
C ASP A 170 1.18 -4.44 -14.30
N ILE A 171 0.30 -4.12 -13.34
CA ILE A 171 -1.08 -3.74 -13.59
C ILE A 171 -1.12 -2.39 -14.32
N ALA A 172 -0.47 -1.35 -13.79
CA ALA A 172 -0.43 -0.05 -14.45
C ALA A 172 0.16 -0.15 -15.86
N ARG A 173 1.18 -1.00 -16.06
CA ARG A 173 1.75 -1.28 -17.38
C ARG A 173 0.72 -1.91 -18.31
N ALA A 174 0.05 -2.97 -17.88
CA ALA A 174 -0.98 -3.63 -18.68
C ALA A 174 -2.07 -2.65 -19.12
N ARG A 175 -2.51 -1.76 -18.21
CA ARG A 175 -3.51 -0.72 -18.51
C ARG A 175 -3.02 0.29 -19.56
N VAL A 176 -1.78 0.75 -19.49
CA VAL A 176 -1.23 1.65 -20.53
C VAL A 176 -1.10 0.95 -21.87
N GLU A 177 -0.58 -0.28 -21.88
CA GLU A 177 -0.42 -1.07 -23.11
C GLU A 177 -1.76 -1.31 -23.80
N GLU A 178 -2.80 -1.59 -23.02
CA GLU A 178 -4.17 -1.79 -23.49
C GLU A 178 -4.80 -0.50 -24.03
N LEU A 179 -4.88 0.55 -23.21
CA LEU A 179 -5.57 1.80 -23.53
C LEU A 179 -4.98 2.50 -24.77
N GLU A 180 -3.71 2.25 -25.07
CA GLU A 180 -2.99 2.92 -26.14
C GLU A 180 -2.59 2.01 -27.31
N ASP A 181 -2.86 0.71 -27.21
CA ASP A 181 -2.44 -0.30 -28.17
C ASP A 181 -0.91 -0.25 -28.43
N VAL A 182 -0.14 -0.31 -27.34
CA VAL A 182 1.34 -0.30 -27.35
C VAL A 182 1.93 -1.44 -26.54
N VAL A 183 3.19 -1.76 -26.77
CA VAL A 183 3.98 -2.63 -25.90
C VAL A 183 5.09 -1.79 -25.28
N LEU A 184 5.08 -1.66 -23.96
CA LEU A 184 6.08 -0.92 -23.22
C LEU A 184 7.36 -1.77 -23.09
N PRO A 185 8.55 -1.12 -23.00
CA PRO A 185 9.77 -1.86 -22.73
C PRO A 185 9.71 -2.52 -21.35
N ASP A 186 10.40 -3.66 -21.20
CA ASP A 186 10.55 -4.32 -19.91
C ASP A 186 11.07 -3.35 -18.83
N PRO A 187 10.59 -3.48 -17.58
CA PRO A 187 11.08 -2.66 -16.49
C PRO A 187 12.57 -2.88 -16.25
N PRO A 188 13.27 -1.92 -15.60
CA PRO A 188 14.66 -2.09 -15.24
C PRO A 188 14.88 -3.39 -14.45
N ALA A 189 15.91 -4.17 -14.78
CA ALA A 189 16.16 -5.46 -14.12
C ALA A 189 16.40 -5.37 -12.59
N ARG A 190 16.62 -4.17 -12.05
CA ARG A 190 16.69 -3.92 -10.61
C ARG A 190 15.41 -3.24 -10.18
N ILE A 191 14.89 -3.64 -9.02
CA ILE A 191 13.79 -2.95 -8.36
C ILE A 191 14.21 -1.50 -8.11
N THR A 192 13.50 -0.57 -8.74
CA THR A 192 13.73 0.87 -8.65
C THR A 192 12.40 1.56 -8.59
N THR A 193 12.24 2.52 -7.68
CA THR A 193 11.09 3.39 -7.61
C THR A 193 11.55 4.81 -7.30
N ARG A 194 10.66 5.77 -7.51
CA ARG A 194 10.83 7.18 -7.16
C ARG A 194 9.93 7.60 -6.00
N HIS A 195 9.30 6.64 -5.32
CA HIS A 195 8.47 6.93 -4.17
C HIS A 195 9.21 7.82 -3.14
N PRO A 196 8.57 8.86 -2.60
CA PRO A 196 9.21 9.89 -1.77
C PRO A 196 9.68 9.36 -0.42
N TYR A 197 9.00 8.33 0.09
CA TYR A 197 9.27 7.74 1.39
C TYR A 197 9.96 6.40 1.30
N GLY A 198 10.82 6.12 2.26
CA GLY A 198 11.49 4.85 2.45
C GLY A 198 10.73 3.97 3.42
N PHE A 199 10.72 2.68 3.11
CA PHE A 199 10.01 1.65 3.84
C PHE A 199 10.67 0.29 3.61
N HIS A 200 10.29 -0.65 4.46
CA HIS A 200 10.64 -2.05 4.39
C HIS A 200 9.35 -2.86 4.23
N LEU A 201 9.36 -3.78 3.29
CA LEU A 201 8.34 -4.79 3.14
C LEU A 201 8.94 -6.12 3.61
N LEU A 202 8.32 -6.74 4.61
CA LEU A 202 8.62 -8.12 5.03
C LEU A 202 7.49 -8.99 4.51
N GLU A 203 7.79 -9.99 3.69
CA GLU A 203 6.80 -10.96 3.24
C GLU A 203 7.20 -12.32 3.78
N MET A 204 6.24 -12.99 4.40
CA MET A 204 6.34 -14.34 4.90
C MET A 204 5.07 -15.07 4.49
N THR A 205 4.91 -15.27 3.18
CA THR A 205 3.73 -15.83 2.54
C THR A 205 4.07 -17.09 1.74
N ARG A 206 3.05 -17.83 1.34
CA ARG A 206 3.14 -19.00 0.47
C ARG A 206 1.90 -19.07 -0.40
N LEU A 207 2.07 -19.46 -1.66
CA LEU A 207 0.95 -19.67 -2.57
C LEU A 207 0.27 -21.01 -2.27
N VAL A 208 -1.05 -20.97 -2.13
CA VAL A 208 -1.93 -22.09 -1.84
C VAL A 208 -2.78 -22.38 -3.08
N GLY A 209 -2.57 -23.56 -3.66
CA GLY A 209 -3.35 -24.01 -4.81
C GLY A 209 -3.02 -23.29 -6.13
N HIS A 210 -3.66 -23.72 -7.21
CA HIS A 210 -3.42 -23.19 -8.56
C HIS A 210 -4.21 -21.91 -8.87
N SER A 211 -5.14 -21.52 -8.00
CA SER A 211 -5.94 -20.29 -8.12
C SER A 211 -5.17 -19.04 -7.69
N GLY A 212 -3.97 -19.18 -7.12
CA GLY A 212 -3.13 -18.05 -6.72
C GLY A 212 -3.41 -17.50 -5.31
N GLY A 213 -4.25 -18.17 -4.51
CA GLY A 213 -4.51 -17.75 -3.12
C GLY A 213 -3.23 -17.74 -2.29
N ALA A 214 -3.06 -16.73 -1.44
CA ALA A 214 -1.86 -16.60 -0.62
C ALA A 214 -2.19 -16.86 0.84
N LYS A 215 -1.30 -17.56 1.55
CA LYS A 215 -1.39 -17.74 3.00
C LYS A 215 -0.15 -17.20 3.69
N GLY A 216 -0.34 -16.42 4.74
CA GLY A 216 0.75 -15.90 5.57
C GLY A 216 0.57 -14.44 5.91
N GLN A 217 1.68 -13.71 6.04
CA GLN A 217 1.66 -12.33 6.50
C GLN A 217 2.63 -11.46 5.70
N VAL A 218 2.22 -10.23 5.46
CA VAL A 218 3.03 -9.17 4.87
C VAL A 218 3.06 -8.00 5.85
N TRP A 219 4.21 -7.34 5.97
CA TRP A 219 4.34 -6.14 6.79
C TRP A 219 4.98 -5.00 6.02
N LEU A 220 4.31 -3.84 6.01
CA LEU A 220 4.90 -2.57 5.61
C LEU A 220 5.36 -1.80 6.85
N LEU A 221 6.67 -1.61 6.97
CA LEU A 221 7.31 -1.04 8.15
C LEU A 221 8.30 0.06 7.77
N ASN A 222 8.50 1.03 8.66
CA ASN A 222 9.42 2.15 8.43
C ASN A 222 10.65 2.12 9.38
N ASP A 223 10.83 1.03 10.13
CA ASP A 223 11.93 0.85 11.06
C ASP A 223 12.51 -0.57 11.03
N ALA A 224 13.83 -0.65 10.93
CA ALA A 224 14.56 -1.92 10.86
C ALA A 224 14.39 -2.78 12.13
N SER A 225 14.22 -2.19 13.31
CA SER A 225 13.98 -2.97 14.54
C SER A 225 12.59 -3.61 14.55
N ALA A 226 11.59 -2.91 14.00
CA ALA A 226 10.25 -3.47 13.84
C ALA A 226 10.25 -4.65 12.86
N VAL A 227 10.99 -4.55 11.75
CA VAL A 227 11.15 -5.67 10.79
C VAL A 227 11.74 -6.89 11.46
N ARG A 228 12.78 -6.70 12.29
CA ARG A 228 13.42 -7.81 13.01
C ARG A 228 12.47 -8.48 14.00
N SER A 229 11.75 -7.68 14.79
CA SER A 229 10.77 -8.21 15.73
C SER A 229 9.69 -9.01 15.00
N ALA A 230 9.06 -8.43 13.97
CA ALA A 230 8.01 -9.10 13.21
C ALA A 230 8.47 -10.43 12.61
N ALA A 231 9.65 -10.44 11.96
CA ALA A 231 10.19 -11.66 11.38
C ALA A 231 10.53 -12.71 12.45
N GLU A 232 11.13 -12.33 13.57
CA GLU A 232 11.48 -13.25 14.67
C GLU A 232 10.23 -13.81 15.37
N ASP A 233 9.22 -12.97 15.58
CA ASP A 233 7.96 -13.34 16.21
C ASP A 233 7.17 -14.33 15.35
N TYR A 234 7.22 -14.21 14.01
CA TYR A 234 6.49 -15.07 13.08
C TYR A 234 7.30 -16.27 12.54
N LEU A 235 8.63 -16.28 12.69
CA LEU A 235 9.51 -17.26 12.05
C LEU A 235 9.14 -18.72 12.34
N ALA A 236 8.79 -19.02 13.59
CA ALA A 236 8.47 -20.39 13.98
C ALA A 236 7.17 -20.88 13.34
N GLU A 237 6.14 -20.04 13.28
CA GLU A 237 4.86 -20.35 12.64
C GLU A 237 5.03 -20.51 11.12
N TRP A 238 5.74 -19.59 10.48
CA TRP A 238 6.03 -19.68 9.05
C TRP A 238 6.78 -20.96 8.69
N LEU A 239 7.79 -21.34 9.48
CA LEU A 239 8.56 -22.57 9.27
C LEU A 239 7.73 -23.86 9.47
N ASP A 240 6.75 -23.85 10.36
CA ASP A 240 5.81 -24.98 10.51
C ASP A 240 4.95 -25.16 9.24
N GLY A 241 4.63 -24.05 8.59
CA GLY A 241 3.94 -24.01 7.30
C GLY A 241 4.80 -24.33 6.07
N ARG A 242 6.12 -24.38 6.21
CA ARG A 242 7.03 -24.47 5.07
C ARG A 242 6.84 -25.77 4.27
N GLY A 243 6.82 -25.67 2.95
CA GLY A 243 6.66 -26.77 2.00
C GLY A 243 5.22 -27.25 1.83
N GLN A 244 4.24 -26.58 2.44
CA GLN A 244 2.82 -26.86 2.23
C GLN A 244 2.21 -26.05 1.05
N GLY A 245 2.92 -25.04 0.55
CA GLY A 245 2.53 -24.21 -0.61
C GLY A 245 3.20 -24.67 -1.91
N LEU A 246 2.71 -24.13 -3.04
CA LEU A 246 3.32 -24.35 -4.35
C LEU A 246 4.61 -23.53 -4.52
N ASP A 247 4.60 -22.29 -4.03
CA ASP A 247 5.74 -21.36 -4.00
C ASP A 247 5.74 -20.60 -2.66
N GLU A 248 6.89 -20.05 -2.28
CA GLU A 248 7.13 -19.35 -1.00
C GLU A 248 7.79 -18.00 -1.25
N ASP A 249 7.21 -16.93 -0.69
CA ASP A 249 7.85 -15.62 -0.62
C ASP A 249 8.28 -15.39 0.84
N PHE A 250 9.60 -15.34 1.04
CA PHE A 250 10.18 -15.17 2.36
C PHE A 250 11.38 -14.23 2.30
N GLY A 251 11.10 -12.95 2.40
CA GLY A 251 12.09 -11.91 2.12
C GLY A 251 11.82 -10.61 2.84
N VAL A 252 12.84 -9.76 2.80
CA VAL A 252 12.71 -8.34 3.13
C VAL A 252 13.14 -7.53 1.93
N TRP A 253 12.27 -6.65 1.46
CA TRP A 253 12.55 -5.69 0.39
C TRP A 253 12.51 -4.28 0.97
N THR A 254 13.46 -3.46 0.58
CA THR A 254 13.60 -2.10 1.10
C THR A 254 13.65 -1.12 -0.04
N HIS A 255 12.80 -0.11 0.04
CA HIS A 255 12.93 1.10 -0.76
C HIS A 255 13.65 2.19 0.02
N VAL A 256 14.67 2.79 -0.60
CA VAL A 256 15.41 3.94 -0.06
C VAL A 256 15.25 5.13 -1.01
N PRO A 257 14.60 6.24 -0.60
CA PRO A 257 14.41 7.41 -1.45
C PRO A 257 15.73 7.99 -1.94
N GLY A 258 15.87 8.12 -3.25
CA GLY A 258 17.11 8.60 -3.90
C GLY A 258 18.34 7.72 -3.66
N GLY A 259 18.16 6.53 -3.07
CA GLY A 259 19.21 5.60 -2.71
C GLY A 259 19.14 4.30 -3.50
N GLN A 260 19.87 3.30 -3.02
CA GLN A 260 19.82 1.96 -3.58
C GLN A 260 18.76 1.14 -2.84
N SER A 261 17.66 0.83 -3.54
CA SER A 261 16.68 -0.16 -3.10
C SER A 261 17.21 -1.57 -3.34
N GLY A 262 16.71 -2.54 -2.58
CA GLY A 262 17.18 -3.92 -2.65
C GLY A 262 16.40 -4.83 -1.73
N GLY A 263 16.61 -6.14 -1.87
CA GLY A 263 15.97 -7.14 -1.04
C GLY A 263 16.92 -8.24 -0.61
N THR A 264 16.48 -9.05 0.35
CA THR A 264 17.17 -10.27 0.77
C THR A 264 16.14 -11.35 1.05
N GLU A 265 16.26 -12.45 0.33
CA GLU A 265 15.55 -13.70 0.64
C GLU A 265 16.02 -14.22 2.00
N LEU A 266 15.13 -14.22 2.98
CA LEU A 266 15.42 -14.62 4.35
C LEU A 266 15.74 -16.12 4.45
N ALA A 267 15.23 -16.93 3.52
CA ALA A 267 15.56 -18.35 3.41
C ALA A 267 17.07 -18.60 3.25
N GLU A 268 17.80 -17.70 2.58
CA GLU A 268 19.25 -17.84 2.29
C GLU A 268 20.16 -17.46 3.47
N VAL A 269 19.60 -16.76 4.46
CA VAL A 269 20.30 -16.30 5.66
C VAL A 269 19.83 -17.03 6.92
N LEU A 270 18.95 -18.02 6.75
CA LEU A 270 18.51 -18.91 7.82
C LEU A 270 19.68 -19.74 8.35
N ARG A 271 19.82 -19.82 9.66
CA ARG A 271 20.86 -20.59 10.36
C ARG A 271 20.28 -21.29 11.59
N GLN A 272 21.07 -22.19 12.17
CA GLN A 272 20.81 -22.73 13.50
C GLN A 272 21.43 -21.84 14.56
N ASP A 273 20.66 -21.48 15.58
CA ASP A 273 21.16 -20.80 16.76
C ASP A 273 21.95 -21.78 17.68
N PRO A 274 22.62 -21.29 18.73
CA PRO A 274 23.34 -22.15 19.67
C PRO A 274 22.47 -23.15 20.45
N ALA A 275 21.16 -22.93 20.53
CA ALA A 275 20.19 -23.81 21.17
C ALA A 275 19.61 -24.85 20.18
N GLY A 276 19.96 -24.77 18.90
CA GLY A 276 19.48 -25.64 17.83
C GLY A 276 18.17 -25.19 17.17
N GLY A 277 17.64 -24.02 17.52
CA GLY A 277 16.46 -23.41 16.91
C GLY A 277 16.77 -22.66 15.62
N PRO A 278 15.76 -22.40 14.76
CA PRO A 278 15.94 -21.57 13.58
C PRO A 278 16.17 -20.10 13.97
N ALA A 279 17.11 -19.44 13.30
CA ALA A 279 17.39 -18.02 13.47
C ALA A 279 17.84 -17.38 12.17
N LEU A 280 17.66 -16.06 12.05
CA LEU A 280 18.10 -15.28 10.89
C LEU A 280 19.48 -14.65 11.15
N ASP A 281 20.37 -14.71 10.16
CA ASP A 281 21.61 -13.94 10.19
C ASP A 281 21.40 -12.51 9.68
N TRP A 282 20.90 -11.63 10.55
CA TRP A 282 20.63 -10.23 10.24
C TRP A 282 21.84 -9.44 9.73
N SER A 283 23.06 -9.93 9.92
CA SER A 283 24.27 -9.29 9.35
C SER A 283 24.35 -9.41 7.83
N ARG A 284 23.61 -10.34 7.24
CA ARG A 284 23.53 -10.61 5.81
C ARG A 284 22.28 -10.05 5.14
N VAL A 285 21.34 -9.48 5.92
CA VAL A 285 20.08 -8.93 5.41
C VAL A 285 20.28 -7.47 5.00
N PHE A 286 19.86 -7.13 3.79
CA PHE A 286 19.79 -5.74 3.34
C PHE A 286 18.67 -4.99 4.07
N LEU A 287 19.03 -4.38 5.19
CA LEU A 287 18.11 -3.64 6.05
C LEU A 287 18.74 -2.33 6.55
N PRO A 288 18.92 -1.34 5.66
CA PRO A 288 19.53 -0.06 6.01
C PRO A 288 18.63 0.78 6.92
N SER A 289 19.20 1.78 7.60
CA SER A 289 18.40 2.80 8.27
C SER A 289 17.83 3.80 7.25
N LEU A 290 16.54 4.09 7.36
CA LEU A 290 15.81 5.02 6.48
C LEU A 290 15.94 6.51 6.88
N ALA A 291 16.64 6.80 7.98
CA ALA A 291 16.89 8.16 8.50
C ALA A 291 15.62 9.04 8.56
N HIS A 292 15.62 10.21 7.94
CA HIS A 292 14.53 11.20 7.96
C HIS A 292 13.50 11.03 6.84
N GLY A 293 13.75 10.16 5.87
CA GLY A 293 12.84 9.93 4.73
C GLY A 293 11.88 8.77 4.96
N ARG A 294 11.55 8.45 6.21
CA ARG A 294 10.68 7.30 6.54
C ARG A 294 9.26 7.56 6.11
N LEU A 295 8.60 6.50 5.66
CA LEU A 295 7.15 6.47 5.45
C LEU A 295 6.43 6.84 6.76
N PRO A 296 5.53 7.83 6.77
CA PRO A 296 4.71 8.12 7.95
C PRO A 296 3.90 6.88 8.34
N ALA A 297 3.78 6.60 9.65
CA ALA A 297 3.02 5.44 10.10
C ALA A 297 1.56 5.61 9.70
N GLY A 298 1.02 4.72 8.87
CA GLY A 298 -0.36 4.77 8.37
C GLY A 298 -0.53 5.29 6.94
N HIS A 299 0.54 5.73 6.28
CA HIS A 299 0.52 6.02 4.85
C HIS A 299 0.55 4.71 4.05
N PRO A 300 -0.51 4.34 3.31
CA PRO A 300 -0.49 3.15 2.46
C PRO A 300 0.41 3.39 1.24
N VAL A 301 0.98 2.32 0.70
CA VAL A 301 1.93 2.41 -0.43
C VAL A 301 1.55 1.38 -1.48
N ARG A 302 1.58 1.81 -2.74
CA ARG A 302 1.59 0.88 -3.87
C ARG A 302 3.04 0.48 -4.18
N TRP A 303 3.35 -0.81 -4.19
CA TRP A 303 4.70 -1.32 -4.41
C TRP A 303 4.65 -2.55 -5.30
N LEU A 304 5.39 -2.54 -6.41
CA LEU A 304 5.44 -3.66 -7.36
C LEU A 304 4.04 -4.09 -7.83
N GLY A 305 3.16 -3.11 -8.04
CA GLY A 305 1.80 -3.35 -8.48
C GLY A 305 0.82 -3.81 -7.40
N ARG A 306 1.18 -3.77 -6.11
CA ARG A 306 0.30 -4.15 -5.01
C ARG A 306 0.10 -3.04 -3.99
N LEU A 307 -1.11 -2.91 -3.46
CA LEU A 307 -1.40 -2.04 -2.32
C LEU A 307 -0.92 -2.69 -1.01
N HIS A 308 -0.20 -1.92 -0.19
CA HIS A 308 0.25 -2.33 1.14
C HIS A 308 -0.15 -1.30 2.19
N PHE A 309 -0.67 -1.78 3.31
CA PHE A 309 -1.01 -0.97 4.47
C PHE A 309 0.08 -1.03 5.52
N PHE A 310 0.29 0.09 6.22
CA PHE A 310 1.29 0.18 7.27
C PHE A 310 0.95 -0.77 8.43
N GLY A 311 1.90 -1.60 8.84
CA GLY A 311 1.67 -2.62 9.86
C GLY A 311 1.60 -3.99 9.21
N ARG A 312 0.72 -4.85 9.71
CA ARG A 312 0.61 -6.27 9.32
C ARG A 312 -0.67 -6.49 8.54
N THR A 313 -0.56 -7.15 7.39
CA THR A 313 -1.68 -7.66 6.60
C THR A 313 -1.62 -9.18 6.61
N GLU A 314 -2.75 -9.82 6.95
CA GLU A 314 -2.90 -11.27 6.89
C GLU A 314 -3.45 -11.65 5.52
N HIS A 315 -2.91 -12.70 4.92
CA HIS A 315 -3.49 -13.35 3.76
C HIS A 315 -3.92 -14.76 4.18
N ASP A 316 -5.21 -15.08 4.06
CA ASP A 316 -5.76 -16.40 4.35
C ASP A 316 -6.95 -16.71 3.42
N ASP A 317 -6.63 -16.94 2.15
CA ASP A 317 -7.59 -17.32 1.09
C ASP A 317 -7.93 -18.82 1.08
#